data_AF-A0A7K2S772-F1
#
_entry.id   AF-A0A7K2S772-F1
#
_cell.length_a   1.000
_cell.length_b   1.000
_cell.length_c   1.000
_cell.angle_alpha   90.00
_cell.angle_beta   90.00
_cell.angle_gamma   90.00
#
_symmetry.space_group_name_H-M   'P 1'
#
loop_
_entity.id
_entity.type
_entity.pdbx_description
1 polymer ?
#
loop_
_entity_poly.entity_id
_entity_poly.type
_entity_poly.pdbx_seq_one_letter_code
_entity_poly.pdbx_strand_id
1 'polypeptide(L)' 'MEADPAILRELVNRYDELQSLDASHWDRTVRPGTEGTLYTLCVLTGIRDESKALAAARSSLPAPDLPQRSPRNPAS' A
#
# COMPACT_ATOMS: atom_id res chain seq x y z
N MET A 1 6.09 14.87 -8.83
CA MET A 1 5.34 14.80 -7.56
C MET A 1 5.43 13.35 -7.14
N GLU A 2 6.37 13.03 -6.26
CA GLU A 2 6.53 11.67 -5.76
C GLU A 2 5.48 11.44 -4.66
N ALA A 3 4.78 10.31 -4.73
CA ALA A 3 3.85 9.92 -3.70
C ALA A 3 4.64 9.64 -2.41
N ASP A 4 4.21 10.21 -1.28
CA ASP A 4 4.83 9.89 0.00
C ASP A 4 4.70 8.37 0.28
N PRO A 5 5.81 7.65 0.52
CA PRO A 5 5.80 6.20 0.66
C PRO A 5 5.02 5.73 1.89
N ALA A 6 4.84 6.55 2.92
CA ALA A 6 4.00 6.19 4.06
C ALA A 6 2.51 6.21 3.68
N ILE A 7 2.08 7.22 2.91
CA ILE A 7 0.72 7.28 2.35
C ILE A 7 0.45 6.08 1.44
N LEU A 8 1.41 5.73 0.59
CA LEU A 8 1.30 4.59 -0.33
C LEU A 8 1.12 3.27 0.45
N ARG A 9 1.83 3.10 1.58
CA ARG A 9 1.73 1.93 2.44
C ARG A 9 0.38 1.83 3.14
N GLU A 10 -0.14 2.95 3.63
CA GLU A 10 -1.47 3.03 4.25
C GLU A 10 -2.56 2.60 3.25
N LEU A 11 -2.49 3.11 2.01
CA LEU A 11 -3.47 2.81 0.95
C LEU A 11 -3.46 1.31 0.58
N VAL A 12 -2.26 0.71 0.45
CA VAL A 12 -2.13 -0.73 0.18
C VAL A 12 -2.70 -1.56 1.32
N ASN A 13 -2.42 -1.19 2.58
CA ASN A 13 -2.92 -1.93 3.75
C ASN A 13 -4.45 -1.83 3.88
N ARG A 14 -5.01 -0.61 3.71
CA ARG A 14 -6.46 -0.38 3.70
C ARG A 14 -7.15 -1.20 2.60
N TYR A 15 -6.57 -1.26 1.41
CA TYR A 15 -7.13 -2.07 0.33
C TYR A 15 -7.14 -3.57 0.68
N ASP A 16 -6.06 -4.09 1.26
CA ASP A 16 -5.94 -5.52 1.63
C ASP A 16 -6.93 -5.91 2.75
N GLU A 17 -7.11 -5.05 3.74
CA GLU A 17 -8.11 -5.20 4.80
C GLU A 17 -9.54 -5.20 4.23
N LEU A 18 -9.84 -4.26 3.31
CA LEU A 18 -11.14 -4.18 2.66
C LEU A 18 -11.43 -5.42 1.80
N GLN A 19 -10.44 -5.92 1.04
CA GLN A 19 -10.58 -7.13 0.24
C GLN A 19 -10.74 -8.39 1.10
N SER A 20 -10.07 -8.47 2.24
CA SER A 20 -10.19 -9.59 3.17
C SER A 20 -11.60 -9.69 3.77
N LEU A 21 -12.23 -8.54 4.02
CA LEU A 21 -13.62 -8.45 4.48
C LEU A 21 -14.61 -8.81 3.35
N ASP A 22 -14.33 -8.40 2.12
CA ASP A 22 -15.17 -8.65 0.93
C ASP A 22 -15.10 -10.12 0.49
N ALA A 23 -13.93 -10.78 0.58
CA ALA A 23 -13.78 -12.20 0.27
C ALA A 23 -14.67 -13.11 1.14
N SER A 24 -15.06 -12.66 2.33
CA SER A 24 -15.99 -13.35 3.22
C SER A 24 -17.46 -13.10 2.86
N HIS A 25 -17.74 -12.06 2.09
CA HIS A 25 -19.06 -11.64 1.65
C HIS A 25 -19.06 -11.66 0.12
N TRP A 26 -19.27 -12.85 -0.44
CA TRP A 26 -19.23 -13.28 -1.86
C TRP A 26 -19.83 -12.35 -2.95
N ASP A 27 -20.37 -11.20 -2.56
CA ASP A 27 -20.88 -10.17 -3.43
C ASP A 27 -19.79 -9.12 -3.66
N ARG A 28 -19.13 -9.21 -4.82
CA ARG A 28 -18.04 -8.37 -5.33
C ARG A 28 -18.52 -6.93 -5.63
N THR A 29 -19.37 -6.37 -4.78
CA THR A 29 -19.86 -5.02 -4.88
C THR A 29 -18.80 -4.11 -4.29
N VAL A 30 -17.92 -3.62 -5.16
CA VAL A 30 -16.84 -2.70 -4.80
C VAL A 30 -17.42 -1.58 -3.93
N ARG A 31 -17.06 -1.58 -2.64
CA ARG A 31 -17.52 -0.55 -1.72
C ARG A 31 -16.94 0.80 -2.14
N PRO A 32 -17.67 1.93 -1.97
CA PRO A 32 -17.17 3.26 -2.32
C PRO A 32 -15.78 3.60 -1.73
N GLY A 33 -15.44 3.02 -0.57
CA GLY A 33 -14.13 3.17 0.06
C GLY A 33 -12.99 2.39 -0.64
N THR A 34 -13.29 1.21 -1.19
CA THR A 34 -12.34 0.43 -1.98
C THR A 34 -12.05 1.14 -3.30
N GLU A 35 -13.10 1.64 -3.96
CA GLU A 35 -12.96 2.36 -5.23
C GLU A 35 -12.17 3.67 -5.09
N GLY A 36 -12.40 4.43 -4.01
CA GLY A 36 -11.62 5.63 -3.71
C GLY A 36 -10.14 5.33 -3.42
N THR A 37 -9.86 4.22 -2.74
CA THR A 37 -8.49 3.75 -2.47
C THR A 37 -7.80 3.33 -3.78
N LEU A 38 -8.52 2.61 -4.63
CA LEU A 38 -8.06 2.19 -5.95
C LEU A 38 -7.75 3.38 -6.84
N TYR A 39 -8.68 4.32 -6.92
CA TYR A 39 -8.54 5.52 -7.74
C TYR A 39 -7.28 6.30 -7.35
N THR A 40 -7.05 6.45 -6.04
CA THR A 40 -5.85 7.12 -5.53
C THR A 40 -4.57 6.36 -5.89
N LEU A 41 -4.55 5.03 -5.74
CA LEU A 41 -3.41 4.20 -6.16
C LEU A 41 -3.13 4.31 -7.66
N CYS A 42 -4.17 4.29 -8.49
CA CYS A 42 -4.05 4.46 -9.93
C CYS A 42 -3.46 5.82 -10.32
N VAL A 43 -3.87 6.89 -9.62
CA VAL A 43 -3.32 8.24 -9.85
C VAL A 43 -1.87 8.34 -9.40
N LEU A 44 -1.53 7.81 -8.22
CA LEU A 44 -0.17 7.88 -7.67
C LEU A 44 0.83 7.01 -8.44
N THR A 45 0.39 5.86 -8.97
CA THR A 45 1.23 4.95 -9.77
C THR A 45 1.19 5.24 -11.27
N GLY A 46 0.21 6.01 -11.74
CA GLY A 46 -0.05 6.23 -13.16
C GLY A 46 -0.60 4.99 -13.89
N ILE A 47 -0.99 3.94 -13.17
CA ILE A 47 -1.44 2.66 -13.74
C ILE A 47 -2.94 2.52 -13.52
N ARG A 48 -3.69 2.26 -14.60
CA ARG A 48 -5.16 2.21 -14.56
C ARG A 48 -5.75 0.84 -14.19
N ASP A 49 -4.90 -0.18 -14.18
CA ASP A 49 -5.25 -1.55 -13.82
C ASP A 49 -5.00 -1.77 -12.32
N GLU A 50 -6.02 -2.24 -11.61
CA GLU A 50 -6.02 -2.48 -10.17
C GLU A 50 -4.83 -3.31 -9.68
N SER A 51 -4.66 -4.49 -10.27
CA SER A 51 -3.65 -5.45 -9.84
C SER A 51 -2.25 -4.93 -10.14
N LYS A 52 -2.07 -4.27 -11.29
CA LYS A 52 -0.80 -3.64 -11.66
C LYS A 52 -0.48 -2.40 -10.83
N ALA A 53 -1.48 -1.59 -10.48
CA ALA A 53 -1.32 -0.43 -9.62
C ALA A 53 -0.88 -0.87 -8.21
N LEU A 54 -1.50 -1.92 -7.66
CA LEU A 54 -1.08 -2.51 -6.38
C LEU A 54 0.34 -3.08 -6.43
N ALA A 55 0.69 -3.81 -7.49
CA ALA A 55 2.03 -4.37 -7.63
C ALA A 55 3.10 -3.25 -7.73
N ALA A 56 2.84 -2.21 -8.52
CA ALA A 56 3.73 -1.07 -8.64
C ALA A 56 3.83 -0.28 -7.33
N ALA A 57 2.71 -0.07 -6.64
CA ALA A 57 2.71 0.60 -5.34
C ALA A 57 3.55 -0.18 -4.32
N ARG A 58 3.37 -1.51 -4.22
CA ARG A 58 4.17 -2.38 -3.35
C ARG A 58 5.65 -2.35 -3.70
N SER A 59 6.00 -2.31 -4.99
CA SER A 59 7.39 -2.22 -5.45
C SER A 59 8.02 -0.85 -5.19
N SER A 60 7.22 0.21 -5.06
CA SER A 60 7.68 1.57 -4.76
C SER A 60 7.89 1.80 -3.26
N LEU A 61 7.39 0.90 -2.41
CA LEU A 61 7.66 0.96 -0.98
C LEU A 61 9.13 0.61 -0.73
N PRO A 62 9.89 1.47 -0.03
CA PRO A 62 11.20 1.06 0.45
C PRO A 62 11.02 -0.19 1.31
N ALA A 63 11.98 -1.12 1.22
CA ALA A 63 12.02 -2.29 2.08
C ALA A 63 11.77 -1.85 3.53
N PRO A 64 10.99 -2.61 4.32
CA PRO A 64 10.63 -2.20 5.67
C PRO A 64 11.92 -1.76 6.37
N ASP A 65 11.92 -0.52 6.85
CA ASP A 65 13.02 0.04 7.63
C ASP A 65 13.15 -0.89 8.85
N LEU A 66 14.02 -1.90 8.72
CA LEU A 66 14.55 -2.60 9.87
C LEU A 66 15.16 -1.49 10.71
N PRO A 67 14.76 -1.31 11.97
CA PRO A 67 15.27 -0.24 12.80
C PRO A 67 16.79 -0.28 12.68
N GLN A 68 17.37 0.78 12.09
CA GLN A 68 18.79 0.94 11.89
C GLN A 68 19.44 0.65 13.24
N ARG A 69 20.02 -0.54 13.39
CA ARG A 69 20.65 -0.95 14.64
C ARG A 69 21.88 -0.06 14.75
N SER A 70 21.72 1.07 15.46
CA SER A 70 22.80 2.02 15.71
C SER A 70 24.04 1.22 16.10
N PRO A 71 25.20 1.40 15.43
CA PRO A 71 26.40 0.70 15.84
C PRO A 71 26.69 1.12 17.27
N ARG A 72 26.45 0.20 18.21
CA ARG A 72 26.77 0.41 19.62
C ARG A 72 28.29 0.51 19.70
N ASN A 73 28.78 1.74 19.77
CA ASN A 73 30.19 2.06 19.94
C ASN A 73 30.74 1.28 21.15
N PRO A 74 31.90 0.60 21.05
CA PRO A 74 32.44 -0.17 22.17
C PRO A 74 32.87 0.77 23.29
N ALA A 75 32.26 0.63 24.46
CA ALA A 75 32.68 1.32 25.66
C ALA A 75 34.00 0.70 26.17
N SER A 76 34.93 1.61 26.50
CA SER A 76 36.30 1.42 26.99
C SER A 76 36.46 0.53 28.20
#